data_AF-A0A1H2RQI8-F1
#
_entry.id   AF-A0A1H2RQI8-F1
#
_cell.length_a   1.000
_cell.length_b   1.000
_cell.length_c   1.000
_cell.angle_alpha   90.00
_cell.angle_beta   90.00
_cell.angle_gamma   90.00
#
_symmetry.space_group_name_H-M   'P 1'
#
loop_
_entity.id
_entity.type
_entity.pdbx_description
1 polymer ?
#
loop_
_entity_poly.entity_id
_entity_poly.type
_entity_poly.pdbx_seq_one_letter_code
_entity_poly.pdbx_strand_id
1 'polypeptide(L)'
;MAFVAELIVALMLVVAGIFGLVGSFGLVKLPDAMTRLHAPTKATTVGVGGVLIASMLHSLMFGAGLSFHELMITLFLFLTAPITAHFIAKAQLHRHVSQHETSKPVGDAHWAGYQPVPEVSDAPKTP
;
A
#
# COMPACT_ATOMS: atom_id res chain seq x y z
N MET A 1 -34.28 3.08 16.73
CA MET A 1 -32.90 3.64 16.64
C MET A 1 -31.89 2.57 16.20
N ALA A 2 -31.87 1.37 16.80
CA ALA A 2 -30.93 0.29 16.45
C ALA A 2 -30.98 -0.20 14.99
N PHE A 3 -32.18 -0.40 14.43
CA PHE A 3 -32.33 -0.94 13.06
C PHE A 3 -31.64 -0.10 11.98
N VAL A 4 -31.72 1.24 12.07
CA VAL A 4 -31.08 2.14 11.10
C VAL A 4 -29.55 2.05 11.22
N ALA A 5 -29.02 1.95 12.43
CA ALA A 5 -27.60 1.77 12.66
C ALA A 5 -27.08 0.44 12.11
N GLU A 6 -27.78 -0.67 12.35
CA GLU A 6 -27.46 -1.98 11.79
C GLU A 6 -27.47 -1.97 10.26
N LEU A 7 -28.46 -1.29 9.65
CA LEU A 7 -28.54 -1.14 8.20
C LEU A 7 -27.34 -0.36 7.64
N ILE A 8 -26.92 0.72 8.30
CA ILE A 8 -25.75 1.51 7.89
C ILE A 8 -24.47 0.66 7.98
N VAL A 9 -24.27 -0.05 9.09
CA VAL A 9 -23.11 -0.94 9.28
C VAL A 9 -23.09 -2.04 8.23
N ALA A 10 -24.23 -2.68 7.96
CA ALA A 10 -24.33 -3.72 6.93
C ALA A 10 -23.99 -3.18 5.54
N LEU A 11 -24.52 -2.01 5.16
CA LEU A 11 -24.20 -1.37 3.89
C LEU A 11 -22.71 -1.03 3.78
N MET A 12 -22.10 -0.51 4.84
CA MET A 12 -20.65 -0.27 4.88
C MET A 12 -19.85 -1.56 4.67
N LEU A 13 -20.23 -2.66 5.33
CA LEU A 13 -19.55 -3.95 5.17
C LEU A 13 -19.69 -4.52 3.76
N VAL A 14 -20.86 -4.37 3.13
CA VAL A 14 -21.06 -4.78 1.73
C VAL A 14 -20.17 -3.99 0.79
N VAL A 15 -20.15 -2.65 0.92
CA VAL A 15 -19.29 -1.80 0.09
C VAL A 15 -17.82 -2.13 0.32
N ALA A 16 -17.40 -2.30 1.58
CA ALA A 16 -16.05 -2.69 1.93
C ALA A 16 -15.65 -4.03 1.30
N GLY A 17 -16.55 -5.03 1.33
CA GLY A 17 -16.37 -6.32 0.69
C GLY A 17 -16.24 -6.22 -0.83
N ILE A 18 -17.02 -5.36 -1.48
CA ILE A 18 -16.89 -5.10 -2.93
C ILE A 18 -15.50 -4.55 -3.26
N PHE A 19 -14.99 -3.59 -2.49
CA PHE A 19 -13.62 -3.07 -2.69
C PHE A 19 -12.54 -4.12 -2.44
N GLY A 20 -12.74 -5.00 -1.45
CA GLY A 20 -11.88 -6.17 -1.23
C GLY A 20 -11.83 -7.09 -2.44
N LEU A 21 -13.00 -7.49 -2.95
CA LEU A 21 -13.13 -8.36 -4.12
C LEU A 21 -12.54 -7.74 -5.39
N VAL A 22 -12.88 -6.49 -5.69
CA VAL A 22 -12.37 -5.75 -6.86
C VAL A 22 -10.85 -5.58 -6.76
N GLY A 23 -10.33 -5.29 -5.57
CA GLY A 23 -8.90 -5.17 -5.32
C GLY A 23 -8.14 -6.48 -5.55
N SER A 24 -8.65 -7.59 -5.02
CA SER A 24 -8.08 -8.93 -5.23
C SER A 24 -8.15 -9.35 -6.69
N PHE A 25 -9.28 -9.09 -7.38
CA PHE A 25 -9.42 -9.38 -8.80
C PHE A 25 -8.47 -8.53 -9.66
N GLY A 26 -8.36 -7.24 -9.37
CA GLY A 26 -7.44 -6.33 -10.05
C GLY A 26 -5.97 -6.72 -9.89
N LEU A 27 -5.59 -7.28 -8.74
CA LEU A 27 -4.23 -7.79 -8.51
C LEU A 27 -3.85 -8.94 -9.46
N VAL A 28 -4.82 -9.78 -9.82
CA VAL A 28 -4.61 -10.93 -10.72
C VAL A 28 -4.74 -10.52 -12.19
N LYS A 29 -5.65 -9.58 -12.50
CA LYS A 29 -6.01 -9.24 -13.88
C LYS A 29 -5.11 -8.18 -14.52
N LEU A 30 -4.56 -7.25 -13.73
CA LEU A 30 -3.82 -6.11 -14.28
C LEU A 30 -2.44 -6.51 -14.84
N PRO A 31 -2.02 -5.92 -15.98
CA PRO A 31 -0.85 -6.40 -16.74
C PRO A 31 0.50 -5.92 -16.17
N ASP A 32 0.55 -4.72 -15.59
CA ASP A 32 1.80 -4.09 -15.14
C ASP A 32 1.93 -4.05 -13.61
N ALA A 33 3.15 -4.15 -13.08
CA ALA A 33 3.40 -4.21 -11.64
C ALA A 33 2.90 -2.98 -10.87
N MET A 34 3.01 -1.77 -11.42
CA MET A 34 2.48 -0.56 -10.76
C MET A 34 0.96 -0.49 -10.81
N THR A 35 0.37 -0.90 -11.93
CA THR A 35 -1.10 -1.00 -12.02
C THR A 35 -1.65 -2.06 -11.06
N ARG A 36 -0.96 -3.19 -10.94
CA ARG A 36 -1.26 -4.24 -9.96
C ARG A 36 -1.11 -3.77 -8.53
N LEU A 37 -0.23 -2.83 -8.22
CA LEU A 37 -0.09 -2.28 -6.86
C LEU A 37 -1.24 -1.31 -6.49
N HIS A 38 -1.82 -0.64 -7.48
CA HIS A 38 -2.98 0.24 -7.29
C HIS A 38 -4.25 -0.50 -6.84
N ALA A 39 -4.47 -1.73 -7.30
CA ALA A 39 -5.67 -2.48 -6.97
C ALA A 39 -5.73 -2.90 -5.48
N PRO A 40 -4.70 -3.57 -4.90
CA PRO A 40 -4.62 -3.89 -3.48
C PRO A 40 -4.62 -2.67 -2.58
N THR A 41 -3.97 -1.57 -2.96
CA THR A 41 -3.91 -0.35 -2.14
C THR A 41 -5.29 0.32 -1.99
N LYS A 42 -6.15 0.26 -3.01
CA LYS A 42 -7.56 0.67 -2.90
C LYS A 42 -8.37 -0.30 -2.04
N ALA A 43 -8.10 -1.60 -2.17
CA ALA A 43 -8.74 -2.65 -1.37
C ALA A 43 -8.47 -2.48 0.13
N THR A 44 -7.22 -2.16 0.50
CA THR A 44 -6.84 -2.00 1.91
C THR A 44 -7.33 -0.67 2.49
N THR A 45 -7.22 0.43 1.75
CA THR A 45 -7.63 1.75 2.26
C THR A 45 -9.16 1.87 2.37
N VAL A 46 -9.90 1.55 1.32
CA VAL A 46 -11.37 1.70 1.30
C VAL A 46 -12.07 0.45 1.82
N GLY A 47 -11.63 -0.74 1.41
CA GLY A 47 -12.22 -2.00 1.85
C GLY A 47 -11.93 -2.27 3.32
N VAL A 48 -10.67 -2.55 3.67
CA VAL A 48 -10.30 -2.87 5.05
C VAL A 48 -10.55 -1.69 5.99
N GLY A 49 -10.24 -0.45 5.58
CA GLY A 49 -10.59 0.74 6.34
C GLY A 49 -12.09 0.90 6.58
N GLY A 50 -12.93 0.58 5.59
CA GLY A 50 -14.39 0.57 5.73
C GLY A 50 -14.88 -0.47 6.73
N VAL A 51 -14.30 -1.68 6.74
CA VAL A 51 -14.61 -2.71 7.75
C VAL A 51 -14.26 -2.23 9.15
N LEU A 52 -13.10 -1.58 9.32
CA LEU A 52 -12.66 -1.08 10.62
C LEU A 52 -13.55 0.03 11.17
N ILE A 53 -13.94 0.99 10.32
CA ILE A 53 -14.88 2.05 10.71
C ILE A 53 -16.25 1.46 11.05
N ALA A 54 -16.73 0.48 10.26
CA ALA A 54 -17.98 -0.22 10.53
C ALA A 54 -17.94 -0.96 11.88
N SER A 55 -16.82 -1.63 12.20
CA SER A 55 -16.59 -2.29 13.48
C SER A 55 -16.61 -1.29 14.64
N MET A 56 -15.86 -0.19 14.54
CA MET A 56 -15.83 0.85 15.57
C MET A 56 -17.21 1.47 15.81
N LEU A 57 -17.96 1.73 14.74
CA LEU A 57 -19.32 2.28 14.83
C LEU A 57 -20.26 1.29 15.53
N HIS A 58 -20.17 0.01 15.18
CA HIS A 58 -20.95 -1.05 15.83
C HIS A 58 -20.58 -1.19 17.32
N SER A 59 -19.29 -1.21 17.65
CA SER A 59 -18.78 -1.29 19.03
C SER A 59 -19.18 -0.08 19.88
N LEU A 60 -19.27 1.12 19.29
CA LEU A 60 -19.75 2.33 19.96
C LEU A 60 -21.25 2.31 20.24
N MET A 61 -22.06 1.73 19.35
CA MET A 61 -23.51 1.76 19.46
C MET A 61 -24.10 0.58 20.25
N PHE A 62 -23.46 -0.59 20.17
CA PHE A 62 -23.97 -1.86 20.73
C PHE A 62 -23.03 -2.50 21.75
N GLY A 63 -21.77 -2.05 21.81
CA GLY A 63 -20.75 -2.58 22.71
C GLY A 63 -20.50 -1.67 23.92
N ALA A 64 -19.50 -2.05 24.73
CA ALA A 64 -19.09 -1.33 25.94
C ALA A 64 -18.20 -0.10 25.67
N GLY A 65 -18.03 0.32 24.40
CA GLY A 65 -17.15 1.41 23.98
C GLY A 65 -16.05 0.98 23.01
N LEU A 66 -15.17 1.91 22.64
CA LEU A 66 -14.03 1.65 21.75
C LEU A 66 -13.03 0.69 22.39
N SER A 67 -12.78 -0.45 21.74
CA SER A 67 -11.76 -1.40 22.18
C SER A 67 -10.37 -0.96 21.72
N PHE A 68 -9.39 -1.04 22.61
CA PHE A 68 -7.98 -0.77 22.29
C PHE A 68 -7.46 -1.65 21.15
N HIS A 69 -8.02 -2.86 21.00
CA HIS A 69 -7.67 -3.80 19.93
C HIS A 69 -8.09 -3.26 18.55
N GLU A 70 -9.27 -2.67 18.40
CA GLU A 70 -9.75 -2.11 17.12
C GLU A 70 -8.86 -0.94 16.67
N LEU A 71 -8.46 -0.09 17.61
CA LEU A 71 -7.54 1.01 17.36
C LEU A 71 -6.16 0.49 16.92
N MET A 72 -5.61 -0.51 17.63
CA MET A 72 -4.31 -1.11 17.28
C MET A 72 -4.33 -1.75 15.89
N ILE A 73 -5.36 -2.51 15.55
CA ILE A 73 -5.49 -3.15 14.23
C ILE A 73 -5.56 -2.07 13.14
N THR A 74 -6.35 -1.01 13.37
CA THR A 74 -6.49 0.09 12.43
C THR A 74 -5.16 0.80 12.19
N LEU A 75 -4.48 1.21 13.27
CA LEU A 75 -3.20 1.90 13.19
C LEU A 75 -2.14 1.03 12.50
N PHE A 76 -2.06 -0.25 12.89
CA PHE A 76 -1.08 -1.17 12.34
C PHE A 76 -1.29 -1.38 10.83
N LEU A 77 -2.53 -1.63 10.39
CA LEU A 77 -2.83 -1.85 8.97
C LEU A 77 -2.64 -0.57 8.14
N PHE A 78 -3.08 0.59 8.64
CA PHE A 78 -2.90 1.87 7.95
C PHE A 78 -1.44 2.32 7.88
N LEU A 79 -0.59 1.91 8.82
CA LEU A 79 0.83 2.20 8.78
C LEU A 79 1.59 1.23 7.86
N THR A 80 1.33 -0.06 8.02
CA THR A 80 2.09 -1.11 7.31
C THR A 80 1.76 -1.14 5.82
N ALA A 81 0.48 -1.00 5.44
CA ALA A 81 0.06 -1.06 4.04
C ALA A 81 0.76 -0.02 3.12
N PRO A 82 0.77 1.29 3.43
CA PRO A 82 1.44 2.29 2.58
C PRO A 82 2.96 2.15 2.59
N ILE A 83 3.56 1.76 3.73
CA ILE A 83 5.01 1.51 3.81
C ILE A 83 5.41 0.36 2.89
N THR A 84 4.71 -0.78 2.98
CA THR A 84 4.95 -1.93 2.10
C THR A 84 4.73 -1.57 0.64
N ALA A 85 3.67 -0.82 0.31
CA ALA A 85 3.43 -0.37 -1.06
C ALA A 85 4.56 0.53 -1.58
N HIS A 86 5.06 1.46 -0.76
CA HIS A 86 6.17 2.33 -1.13
C HIS A 86 7.47 1.55 -1.41
N PHE A 87 7.80 0.56 -0.57
CA PHE A 87 8.96 -0.31 -0.79
C PHE A 87 8.83 -1.16 -2.05
N ILE A 88 7.66 -1.73 -2.31
CA ILE A 88 7.39 -2.49 -3.54
C ILE A 88 7.54 -1.58 -4.76
N ALA A 89 6.95 -0.39 -4.74
CA ALA A 89 7.06 0.58 -5.83
C ALA A 89 8.52 0.96 -6.10
N LYS A 90 9.28 1.27 -5.04
CA LYS A 90 10.71 1.59 -5.15
C LYS A 90 11.50 0.43 -5.75
N ALA A 91 11.26 -0.81 -5.29
CA ALA A 91 11.93 -1.99 -5.82
C ALA A 91 11.60 -2.24 -7.30
N GLN A 92 10.35 -2.02 -7.72
CA GLN A 92 9.94 -2.15 -9.12
C GLN A 92 10.62 -1.10 -10.00
N LEU A 93 10.71 0.15 -9.52
CA LEU A 93 11.39 1.23 -10.24
C LEU A 93 12.88 0.91 -10.46
N HIS A 94 13.58 0.42 -9.43
CA HIS A 94 15.01 0.06 -9.54
C HIS A 94 15.25 -1.13 -10.48
N ARG A 95 14.25 -2.01 -10.67
CA ARG A 95 14.39 -3.19 -11.55
C ARG A 95 14.07 -2.91 -13.01
N HIS A 96 13.20 -1.95 -13.30
CA HIS A 96 12.67 -1.75 -14.64
C HIS A 96 13.04 -0.41 -15.27
N VAL A 97 13.42 0.61 -14.49
CA VAL A 97 13.84 1.90 -15.04
C VAL A 97 15.36 1.90 -15.18
N SER A 98 15.81 1.82 -16.44
CA SER A 98 17.21 1.96 -16.79
C SER A 98 17.60 3.45 -16.82
N GLN A 99 18.85 3.80 -16.48
CA GLN A 99 19.34 5.19 -16.55
C GLN A 99 19.20 5.82 -17.95
N HIS A 100 19.05 4.99 -18.98
CA HIS A 100 18.90 5.43 -20.35
C HIS A 100 17.50 6.00 -20.65
N GLU A 101 16.51 5.67 -19.82
CA GLU A 101 15.11 6.13 -19.95
C GLU A 101 14.82 7.38 -19.11
N THR A 102 15.74 7.78 -18.23
CA THR A 102 15.61 8.99 -17.40
C THR A 102 16.41 10.14 -18.01
N SER A 103 15.89 11.37 -17.91
CA SER A 103 16.62 12.57 -18.36
C SER A 103 17.98 12.64 -17.67
N LYS A 104 19.03 13.08 -18.36
CA LYS A 104 20.34 13.23 -17.73
C LYS A 104 20.25 14.19 -16.53
N PRO A 105 20.88 13.87 -15.39
CA PRO A 105 21.01 14.81 -14.28
C PRO A 105 21.69 16.11 -14.74
N VAL A 106 21.50 17.19 -13.97
CA VAL A 106 22.18 18.46 -14.24
C VAL A 106 23.68 18.29 -13.97
N GLY A 107 24.50 18.54 -14.99
CA GLY A 107 25.96 18.45 -14.91
C GLY A 107 26.49 17.01 -14.92
N ASP A 108 27.68 16.82 -14.36
CA ASP A 108 28.38 15.50 -14.31
C ASP A 108 27.90 14.62 -13.13
N ALA A 109 26.82 15.02 -12.45
CA ALA A 109 26.29 14.28 -11.32
C ALA A 109 25.62 12.98 -11.79
N HIS A 110 25.88 11.88 -11.09
CA HIS A 110 25.07 10.66 -11.23
C HIS A 110 23.79 10.78 -10.41
N TRP A 111 22.76 10.01 -10.78
CA TRP A 111 21.55 9.90 -9.98
C TRP A 111 21.87 9.44 -8.56
N ALA A 112 21.24 10.05 -7.55
CA ALA A 112 21.50 9.75 -6.13
C ALA A 112 21.28 8.27 -5.74
N GLY A 113 20.52 7.52 -6.54
CA GLY A 113 20.30 6.08 -6.38
C GLY A 113 21.21 5.18 -7.22
N TYR A 114 22.12 5.75 -8.01
CA TYR A 114 23.02 4.99 -8.87
C TYR A 114 24.37 4.78 -8.19
N GLN A 115 24.73 3.51 -8.00
CA GLN A 115 26.11 3.14 -7.75
C GLN A 115 26.67 2.52 -9.03
N PRO A 116 27.65 3.15 -9.69
CA PRO A 116 28.33 2.51 -10.80
C PRO A 116 29.01 1.24 -10.29
N VAL A 117 29.02 0.20 -11.12
CA VAL A 117 29.85 -0.98 -10.86
C VAL A 117 31.30 -0.48 -10.81
N PRO A 118 32.07 -0.73 -9.73
CA PRO A 118 33.46 -0.31 -9.65
C PRO A 118 34.21 -0.85 -10.86
N GLU A 119 34.86 0.04 -11.63
CA GLU A 119 35.73 -0.40 -12.70
C GLU A 119 36.88 -1.20 -12.10
N VAL A 120 37.33 -2.25 -12.80
CA VAL A 120 38.45 -3.11 -12.35
C VAL A 120 39.73 -2.28 -12.12
N SER A 121 39.83 -1.12 -12.75
CA SER A 121 40.88 -0.11 -12.55
C SER A 121 40.92 0.49 -11.14
N ASP A 122 39.77 0.61 -10.47
CA ASP A 122 39.62 1.21 -9.14
C ASP A 122 39.76 0.19 -8.01
N ALA A 123 39.98 -1.09 -8.33
CA ALA A 123 40.26 -2.10 -7.33
C ALA A 123 41.56 -1.75 -6.59
N PRO A 124 41.59 -1.84 -5.25
CA PRO A 124 42.80 -1.58 -4.49
C PRO A 124 43.90 -2.50 -5.01
N LYS A 125 44.98 -1.90 -5.52
CA LYS A 125 46.16 -2.65 -5.94
C LYS A 125 46.65 -3.42 -4.73
N THR A 126 46.53 -4.74 -4.78
CA THR A 126 47.07 -5.63 -3.74
C THR A 126 48.56 -5.35 -3.63
N PRO A 127 49.10 -5.22 -2.40
CA PRO A 127 50.51 -4.96 -2.17
C PRO A 127 51.40 -6.09 -2.70
#